data_AF-A0A8T4ZJY8-F1
#
_entry.id   AF-A0A8T4ZJY8-F1
#
_cell.length_a   1.000
_cell.length_b   1.000
_cell.length_c   1.000
_cell.angle_alpha   90.00
_cell.angle_beta   90.00
_cell.angle_gamma   90.00
#
_symmetry.space_group_name_H-M   'P 1'
#
loop_
_entity.id
_entity.type
_entity.pdbx_description
1 polymer ?
#
loop_
_entity_poly.entity_id
_entity_poly.type
_entity_poly.pdbx_seq_one_letter_code
_entity_poly.pdbx_strand_id
1 'polypeptide(L)'
;MSDEELRYYKGKHKVKILTRSRGNWIVEALEPFEDKVYGKKVKVKRGERRIIAPNLLFKRQGLPPMVKEHVYELKMEKKLKRLIEQKEAKT
;
A
#
# COMPACT_ATOMS: atom_id res chain seq x y z
N MET A 1 -18.08 19.37 -16.16
CA MET A 1 -17.95 17.93 -16.45
C MET A 1 -16.79 17.43 -15.62
N SER A 2 -17.06 16.59 -14.62
CA SER A 2 -16.02 16.02 -13.77
C SER A 2 -15.34 14.90 -14.55
N ASP A 3 -14.10 15.14 -15.00
CA ASP A 3 -13.25 14.10 -15.58
C ASP A 3 -13.26 12.87 -14.66
N GLU A 4 -13.77 11.77 -15.20
CA GLU A 4 -13.89 10.50 -14.50
C GLU A 4 -12.49 9.90 -14.31
N GLU A 5 -11.76 10.40 -13.32
CA GLU A 5 -10.38 9.96 -13.12
C GLU A 5 -10.35 8.57 -12.49
N LEU A 6 -9.97 7.58 -13.31
CA LEU A 6 -9.75 6.20 -12.89
C LEU A 6 -8.44 6.09 -12.11
N ARG A 7 -8.50 5.41 -10.96
CA ARG A 7 -7.34 5.13 -10.09
C ARG A 7 -7.34 3.67 -9.63
N TYR A 8 -6.23 3.27 -9.03
CA TYR A 8 -6.03 1.95 -8.46
C TYR A 8 -5.92 2.04 -6.94
N TYR A 9 -6.92 1.51 -6.23
CA TYR A 9 -6.89 1.36 -4.78
C TYR A 9 -5.89 0.28 -4.38
N LYS A 10 -4.99 0.63 -3.45
CA LYS A 10 -3.84 -0.18 -3.01
C LYS A 10 -2.98 -0.69 -4.18
N GLY A 11 -3.03 0.02 -5.31
CA GLY A 11 -2.31 -0.34 -6.53
C GLY A 11 -2.87 -1.56 -7.27
N LYS A 12 -3.95 -2.18 -6.78
CA LYS A 12 -4.50 -3.42 -7.33
C LYS A 12 -5.90 -3.26 -7.92
N HIS A 13 -6.79 -2.56 -7.22
CA HIS A 13 -8.23 -2.58 -7.51
C HIS A 13 -8.69 -1.32 -8.23
N LYS A 14 -9.42 -1.46 -9.33
CA LYS A 14 -9.92 -0.33 -10.12
C LYS A 14 -11.04 0.40 -9.39
N VAL A 15 -10.87 1.71 -9.22
CA VAL A 15 -11.85 2.59 -8.61
C VAL A 15 -12.00 3.88 -9.41
N LYS A 16 -13.20 4.46 -9.38
CA LYS A 16 -13.52 5.74 -10.01
C LYS A 16 -13.63 6.81 -8.93
N ILE A 17 -12.98 7.97 -9.10
CA ILE A 17 -13.11 9.08 -8.15
C ILE A 17 -14.42 9.81 -8.43
N LEU A 18 -15.29 9.92 -7.41
CA LEU A 18 -16.52 10.70 -7.46
C LEU A 18 -16.32 12.11 -6.87
N THR A 19 -15.61 12.22 -5.75
CA THR A 19 -15.43 13.49 -5.05
C THR A 19 -14.04 13.60 -4.45
N ARG A 20 -13.41 14.77 -4.63
CA ARG A 20 -12.13 15.11 -4.04
C ARG A 20 -12.34 16.09 -2.91
N SER A 21 -11.83 15.76 -1.73
CA SER A 21 -11.67 16.70 -0.63
C SER A 21 -10.18 16.82 -0.25
N ARG A 22 -9.82 17.80 0.58
CA ARG A 22 -8.45 17.93 1.10
C ARG A 22 -8.02 16.74 1.97
N GLY A 23 -8.96 16.03 2.56
CA GLY A 23 -8.70 14.86 3.42
C GLY A 23 -8.95 13.56 2.66
N ASN A 24 -10.19 13.09 2.70
CA ASN A 24 -10.58 11.81 2.11
C ASN A 24 -11.32 11.99 0.79
N TRP A 25 -11.19 11.02 -0.11
CA TRP A 25 -11.87 11.01 -1.40
C TRP A 25 -12.99 9.96 -1.39
N ILE A 26 -14.09 10.28 -2.08
CA ILE A 26 -15.17 9.33 -2.30
C ILE A 26 -14.87 8.63 -3.63
N VAL A 27 -14.75 7.31 -3.59
CA VAL A 27 -14.51 6.48 -4.77
C VAL A 27 -15.59 5.43 -4.92
N GLU A 28 -15.80 4.99 -6.15
CA GLU A 28 -16.69 3.89 -6.51
C GLU A 28 -15.88 2.70 -7.02
N ALA A 29 -16.16 1.51 -6.51
CA ALA A 29 -15.50 0.28 -6.93
C ALA A 29 -15.97 -0.14 -8.33
N LEU A 30 -15.06 -0.31 -9.28
CA LEU A 30 -15.39 -0.75 -10.64
C LEU A 30 -15.42 -2.28 -10.79
N GLU A 31 -14.87 -2.99 -9.81
CA GLU A 31 -14.82 -4.45 -9.74
C GLU A 31 -15.04 -4.91 -8.29
N PRO A 32 -15.55 -6.13 -8.06
CA PRO A 32 -15.63 -6.69 -6.71
C PRO A 32 -14.23 -7.07 -6.21
N PHE A 33 -13.94 -6.80 -4.93
CA PHE A 33 -12.66 -7.19 -4.32
C PHE A 33 -12.78 -7.41 -2.81
N GLU A 34 -11.77 -8.08 -2.23
CA GLU A 34 -11.62 -8.19 -0.79
C GLU A 34 -10.65 -7.13 -0.27
N ASP A 35 -11.07 -6.43 0.78
CA ASP A 35 -10.25 -5.47 1.49
C ASP A 35 -9.99 -5.91 2.93
N LYS A 36 -8.94 -5.40 3.54
CA LYS A 36 -8.64 -5.57 4.97
C LYS A 36 -8.68 -4.21 5.64
N VAL A 37 -9.68 -4.00 6.48
CA VAL A 37 -9.90 -2.74 7.23
C VAL A 37 -9.90 -3.10 8.72
N TYR A 38 -9.02 -2.46 9.51
CA TYR A 38 -8.84 -2.77 10.94
C TYR A 38 -8.67 -4.28 11.22
N GLY A 39 -7.91 -4.98 10.39
CA GLY A 39 -7.69 -6.42 10.54
C GLY A 39 -8.80 -7.32 10.01
N LYS A 40 -10.00 -6.78 9.73
CA LYS A 40 -11.16 -7.55 9.26
C LYS A 40 -11.24 -7.58 7.74
N LYS A 41 -11.55 -8.76 7.19
CA LYS A 41 -11.84 -8.92 5.77
C LYS A 41 -13.22 -8.33 5.45
N VAL A 42 -13.29 -7.46 4.45
CA VAL A 42 -14.53 -6.86 3.98
C VAL A 42 -14.64 -7.09 2.48
N LYS A 43 -15.77 -7.65 2.04
CA LYS A 43 -16.06 -7.81 0.61
C LYS A 43 -16.66 -6.51 0.07
N VAL A 44 -16.05 -5.97 -0.97
CA VAL A 44 -16.50 -4.77 -1.68
C VAL A 44 -17.19 -5.21 -2.95
N LYS A 45 -18.42 -4.74 -3.19
CA LYS A 45 -19.15 -5.01 -4.43
C LYS A 45 -18.83 -3.95 -5.49
N ARG A 46 -19.01 -4.30 -6.77
CA ARG A 46 -19.00 -3.32 -7.86
C ARG A 46 -20.10 -2.28 -7.63
N GLY A 47 -19.78 -1.01 -7.86
CA GLY A 47 -20.66 0.14 -7.61
C GLY A 47 -20.70 0.61 -6.15
N GLU A 48 -20.04 -0.11 -5.22
CA GLU A 48 -19.99 0.31 -3.82
C GLU A 48 -19.12 1.56 -3.65
N ARG A 49 -19.65 2.56 -2.93
CA ARG A 49 -18.95 3.82 -2.65
C ARG A 49 -18.20 3.75 -1.33
N ARG A 50 -16.97 4.29 -1.31
CA ARG A 50 -16.11 4.30 -0.12
C ARG A 50 -15.35 5.60 0.04
N ILE A 51 -15.10 5.95 1.29
CA ILE A 51 -14.25 7.07 1.69
C ILE A 51 -12.84 6.53 1.90
N ILE A 52 -11.89 7.01 1.10
CA ILE A 52 -10.51 6.49 1.07
C ILE A 52 -9.52 7.66 1.12
N ALA A 53 -8.40 7.44 1.82
CA ALA A 53 -7.31 8.39 1.84
C ALA A 53 -6.57 8.43 0.48
N PRO A 54 -6.20 9.62 -0.05
CA PRO A 54 -5.60 9.77 -1.38
C PRO A 54 -4.28 9.01 -1.58
N ASN A 55 -3.52 8.81 -0.51
CA ASN A 55 -2.25 8.06 -0.51
C ASN A 55 -2.41 6.57 -0.88
N LEU A 56 -3.62 6.02 -0.77
CA LEU A 56 -3.93 4.65 -1.16
C LEU A 56 -4.37 4.54 -2.64
N LEU A 57 -4.45 5.66 -3.36
CA LEU A 57 -4.94 5.73 -4.74
C LEU A 57 -3.80 6.02 -5.73
N PHE A 58 -3.51 5.05 -6.59
CA PHE A 58 -2.39 5.11 -7.53
C PHE A 58 -2.89 5.36 -8.96
N LYS A 59 -2.09 6.07 -9.78
CA LYS A 59 -2.42 6.31 -11.20
C LYS A 59 -2.23 5.07 -12.07
N ARG A 60 -1.26 4.22 -11.72
CA ARG A 60 -0.93 2.99 -12.45
C ARG A 60 -1.22 1.79 -11.57
N GLN A 61 -1.56 0.68 -12.20
CA GLN A 61 -1.65 -0.61 -11.54
C GLN A 61 -0.23 -1.08 -11.21
N GLY A 62 -0.02 -1.52 -9.98
CA GLY A 62 1.28 -1.94 -9.48
C GLY A 62 1.26 -1.97 -7.96
N LEU A 63 1.87 -3.00 -7.38
CA LEU A 63 2.01 -3.08 -5.92
C LEU A 63 2.83 -1.88 -5.43
N PRO A 64 2.48 -1.31 -4.26
CA PRO A 64 3.33 -0.31 -3.63
C PRO A 64 4.74 -0.88 -3.47
N PRO A 65 5.79 -0.03 -3.56
CA PRO A 65 7.15 -0.48 -3.37
C PRO A 65 7.26 -1.18 -2.01
N MET A 66 8.02 -2.28 -1.97
CA MET A 66 8.28 -3.01 -0.75
C MET A 66 8.80 -2.01 0.30
N VAL A 67 8.27 -2.08 1.52
CA VAL A 67 8.77 -1.25 2.62
C VAL A 67 10.25 -1.54 2.73
N LYS A 68 11.08 -0.53 2.46
CA LYS A 68 12.53 -0.68 2.62
C LYS A 68 12.77 -1.05 4.08
N GLU A 69 13.48 -2.14 4.32
CA GLU A 69 14.00 -2.47 5.65
C GLU A 69 14.66 -1.21 6.24
N HIS A 70 14.43 -0.96 7.53
CA HIS A 70 14.99 0.22 8.15
C HIS A 70 16.51 0.16 8.01
N VAL A 71 17.12 1.21 7.45
CA VAL A 71 18.57 1.26 7.18
C VAL A 71 19.40 0.93 8.44
N TYR A 72 18.84 1.19 9.62
CA TYR A 72 19.41 0.79 10.90
C TYR A 72 19.50 -0.74 11.09
N GLU A 73 18.45 -1.49 10.79
CA GLU A 73 18.37 -2.95 10.93
C GLU A 73 19.43 -3.62 10.02
N LEU A 74 19.49 -3.21 8.75
CA LEU A 74 20.51 -3.66 7.79
C LEU A 74 21.94 -3.38 8.26
N LYS A 75 22.19 -2.23 8.90
CA LYS A 75 23.51 -1.89 9.46
C LYS A 75 23.86 -2.78 10.66
N MET A 76 22.88 -3.06 11.52
CA MET A 76 23.07 -3.90 12.69
C MET A 76 23.36 -5.35 12.31
N GLU A 77 22.66 -5.91 11.32
CA GLU A 77 22.96 -7.25 10.80
C GLU A 77 24.38 -7.35 10.24
N LYS A 78 24.79 -6.37 9.44
CA LYS A 78 26.16 -6.32 8.88
C LYS A 78 27.22 -6.23 9.99
N LYS A 79 26.97 -5.45 11.03
CA LYS A 79 27.87 -5.32 12.18
C LYS A 79 27.97 -6.65 12.94
N LEU A 80 26.84 -7.33 13.14
CA LEU A 80 26.79 -8.63 13.82
C LEU A 80 27.58 -9.69 13.05
N LYS A 81 27.39 -9.80 11.73
CA LYS A 81 28.14 -10.76 10.90
C LYS A 81 29.65 -10.58 11.01
N ARG A 82 30.14 -9.34 10.93
CA ARG A 82 31.57 -9.03 11.09
C ARG A 82 32.12 -9.44 12.46
N LEU A 83 31.34 -9.30 13.53
CA LEU A 83 31.76 -9.70 14.87
C LEU A 83 31.87 -11.22 15.01
N ILE A 84 30.98 -11.97 14.35
CA ILE A 84 31.01 -13.44 14.34
C ILE A 84 32.24 -13.93 13.57
N GLU A 85 32.48 -13.42 12.35
CA GLU A 85 33.66 -13.77 11.55
C GLU A 85 34.97 -13.48 12.30
N GLN A 86 35.06 -12.35 13.01
CA GLN A 86 36.23 -12.01 13.82
C GLN A 86 36.42 -12.92 15.03
N LYS A 87 35.34 -13.46 15.60
CA LYS A 87 35.40 -14.44 16.69
C LYS A 87 35.83 -15.81 16.17
N GLU A 88 35.26 -16.25 15.06
CA GLU A 88 35.58 -17.53 14.41
C GLU A 88 37.02 -17.55 13.89
N ALA A 89 37.52 -16.46 13.29
CA ALA A 89 38.90 -16.37 12.83
C ALA A 89 39.94 -16.25 13.96
N LYS A 90 39.50 -15.98 15.21
CA LYS A 90 40.36 -15.92 16.40
C LYS A 90 40.32 -17.22 17.22
N THR A 91 39.52 -18.19 16.81
CA THR A 91 39.41 -19.53 17.43
C THR A 91 40.16 -20.53 16.56
#